data_AF-A0A9P1JJT0-F1
#
_entry.id   AF-A0A9P1JJT0-F1
#
_cell.length_a   1.000
_cell.length_b   1.000
_cell.length_c   1.000
_cell.angle_alpha   90.00
_cell.angle_beta   90.00
_cell.angle_gamma   90.00
#
_symmetry.space_group_name_H-M   'P 1'
#
loop_
_entity.id
_entity.type
_entity.pdbx_description
1 polymer ?
#
loop_
_entity_poly.entity_id
_entity_poly.type
_entity_poly.pdbx_seq_one_letter_code
_entity_poly.pdbx_strand_id
1 'polypeptide(L)'
;MNINVKTAGGFLLIVFGLSVFFGGGHFAFIIPLAIGGLMLYWGIKRFSKGRAVSGIIAGVIGAMILVGSLPFIVAIGLAGAMVYFGWKMMKQGGSDADSRQYEPEAASPGYQSGFDSEWEEFLKKK
;
A
#
# COMPACT_ATOMS: atom_id res chain seq x y z
N MET A 1 -7.54 18.83 13.14
CA MET A 1 -7.63 17.96 11.96
C MET A 1 -7.63 16.51 12.43
N ASN A 2 -8.77 15.81 12.42
CA ASN A 2 -8.85 14.41 12.86
C ASN A 2 -8.35 13.51 11.74
N ILE A 3 -7.12 12.99 11.86
CA ILE A 3 -6.59 12.02 10.90
C ILE A 3 -7.35 10.71 11.10
N ASN A 4 -8.08 10.28 10.07
CA ASN A 4 -8.78 9.00 10.06
C ASN A 4 -7.73 7.87 10.15
N VAL A 5 -7.91 6.92 11.08
CA VAL A 5 -7.00 5.78 11.31
C VAL A 5 -6.77 4.99 10.02
N LYS A 6 -7.79 4.87 9.15
CA LYS A 6 -7.66 4.24 7.82
C LYS A 6 -6.67 4.98 6.93
N THR A 7 -6.67 6.32 6.97
CA THR A 7 -5.77 7.15 6.18
C THR A 7 -4.34 7.08 6.70
N ALA A 8 -4.14 7.12 8.03
CA ALA A 8 -2.81 6.96 8.64
C ALA A 8 -2.21 5.57 8.37
N GLY A 9 -3.02 4.52 8.50
CA GLY A 9 -2.60 3.14 8.19
C GLY A 9 -2.23 2.96 6.72
N GLY A 10 -3.04 3.49 5.81
CA GLY A 10 -2.76 3.44 4.38
C GLY A 10 -1.49 4.20 3.99
N PHE A 11 -1.25 5.37 4.60
CA PHE A 11 -0.02 6.14 4.41
C PHE A 11 1.22 5.39 4.89
N LEU A 12 1.19 4.83 6.11
CA LEU A 12 2.30 4.03 6.64
C LEU A 12 2.60 2.81 5.76
N LEU A 13 1.56 2.16 5.23
CA LEU A 13 1.72 1.01 4.35
C LEU A 13 2.41 1.38 3.04
N ILE A 14 2.09 2.53 2.45
CA ILE A 14 2.79 3.05 1.27
C ILE A 14 4.25 3.37 1.59
N VAL A 15 4.51 4.09 2.67
CA VAL A 15 5.88 4.45 3.06
C VAL A 15 6.72 3.21 3.30
N PHE A 16 6.17 2.19 3.96
CA PHE A 16 6.86 0.92 4.15
C PHE A 16 7.05 0.17 2.83
N GLY A 17 6.04 0.13 1.95
CA GLY A 17 6.17 -0.48 0.63
C GLY A 17 7.28 0.17 -0.21
N LEU A 18 7.35 1.50 -0.23
CA LEU A 18 8.43 2.25 -0.87
C LEU A 18 9.77 1.99 -0.18
N SER A 19 9.81 1.89 1.15
CA SER A 19 11.02 1.55 1.90
C SER A 19 11.50 0.12 1.61
N VAL A 20 10.62 -0.86 1.44
CA VAL A 20 10.99 -2.21 0.99
C VAL A 20 11.55 -2.19 -0.43
N PHE A 21 10.94 -1.38 -1.31
CA PHE A 21 11.39 -1.25 -2.69
C PHE A 21 12.75 -0.56 -2.84
N PHE A 22 12.97 0.54 -2.11
CA PHE A 22 14.17 1.39 -2.23
C PHE A 22 15.23 1.14 -1.14
N GLY A 23 14.86 0.58 0.01
CA GLY A 23 15.72 0.43 1.19
C GLY A 23 16.84 -0.60 1.03
N GLY A 24 16.73 -1.50 0.04
CA GLY A 24 17.84 -2.36 -0.39
C GLY A 24 18.94 -1.61 -1.17
N GLY A 25 18.76 -0.31 -1.45
CA GLY A 25 19.78 0.58 -2.00
C GLY A 25 20.20 0.32 -3.44
N HIS A 26 19.87 -0.82 -4.04
CA HIS A 26 20.40 -1.20 -5.33
C HIS A 26 19.35 -1.82 -6.27
N PHE A 27 19.15 -1.16 -7.41
CA PHE A 27 18.70 -1.78 -8.66
C PHE A 27 19.66 -2.89 -9.16
N ALA A 28 20.65 -3.29 -8.35
CA ALA A 28 21.60 -4.34 -8.65
C ALA A 28 20.93 -5.68 -8.95
N PHE A 29 19.67 -5.90 -8.54
CA PHE A 29 18.92 -7.10 -8.92
C PHE A 29 18.57 -7.15 -10.43
N ILE A 30 18.52 -6.00 -11.12
CA ILE A 30 18.25 -5.94 -12.57
C ILE A 30 19.36 -6.63 -13.35
N ILE A 31 20.61 -6.47 -12.90
CA ILE A 31 21.80 -7.04 -13.56
C ILE A 31 21.77 -8.58 -13.59
N PRO A 32 21.67 -9.32 -12.45
CA PRO A 32 21.59 -10.77 -12.46
C PRO A 32 20.29 -11.25 -13.12
N LEU A 33 19.19 -10.51 -13.03
CA LEU A 33 17.94 -10.90 -13.72
C LEU A 33 18.10 -10.83 -15.24
N ALA A 34 18.73 -9.77 -15.76
CA ALA A 34 19.04 -9.62 -17.18
C ALA A 34 20.08 -10.66 -17.65
N ILE A 35 21.20 -10.80 -16.94
CA ILE A 35 22.28 -11.73 -17.29
C ILE A 35 21.76 -13.17 -17.20
N GLY A 36 21.11 -13.54 -16.09
CA GLY A 36 20.54 -14.87 -15.89
C GLY A 36 19.50 -15.21 -16.95
N GLY A 37 18.60 -14.27 -17.27
CA GLY A 37 17.59 -14.43 -18.32
C GLY A 37 18.19 -14.62 -19.72
N LEU A 38 19.15 -13.77 -20.10
CA LEU A 38 19.85 -13.88 -21.38
C LEU A 38 20.64 -15.18 -21.49
N MET A 39 21.33 -15.58 -20.41
CA MET A 39 22.15 -16.79 -20.39
C MET A 39 21.30 -18.06 -20.43
N LEU A 40 20.17 -18.06 -19.71
CA LEU A 40 19.18 -19.14 -19.78
C LEU A 40 18.59 -19.26 -21.20
N TYR A 41 18.12 -18.15 -21.77
CA TYR A 41 17.60 -18.10 -23.14
C TYR A 41 18.63 -18.61 -24.15
N TRP A 42 19.88 -18.16 -24.03
CA TRP A 42 20.97 -18.59 -24.90
C TRP A 42 21.29 -20.08 -24.74
N GLY A 43 21.27 -20.60 -23.51
CA GLY A 43 21.44 -22.03 -23.22
C GLY A 43 20.36 -22.88 -23.89
N ILE A 44 19.09 -22.49 -23.76
CA ILE A 44 17.95 -23.14 -24.42
C ILE A 44 18.12 -23.12 -25.95
N LYS A 45 18.50 -21.97 -26.51
CA LYS A 45 18.75 -21.81 -27.95
C LYS A 45 19.93 -22.66 -28.46
N ARG A 46 20.95 -22.89 -27.64
CA ARG A 46 22.08 -23.77 -27.99
C ARG A 46 21.69 -25.24 -27.92
N PHE A 47 20.93 -25.60 -26.89
CA PHE A 47 20.41 -26.95 -26.70
C PHE A 47 19.56 -27.37 -27.91
N SER A 48 18.65 -26.51 -28.37
CA SER A 48 17.80 -26.78 -29.55
C SER A 48 18.57 -26.87 -30.87
N LYS A 49 19.78 -26.28 -30.95
CA LYS A 49 20.68 -26.38 -32.11
C LYS A 49 21.62 -27.59 -32.07
N GLY A 50 21.33 -28.59 -31.24
CA GLY A 50 22.12 -29.82 -31.12
C GLY A 50 23.41 -29.68 -30.31
N ARG A 51 23.71 -28.49 -29.75
CA ARG A 51 24.88 -28.27 -28.87
C ARG A 51 24.51 -28.54 -27.41
N ALA A 52 24.05 -29.75 -27.14
CA ALA A 52 23.38 -30.13 -25.89
C ALA A 52 24.20 -29.81 -24.63
N VAL A 53 25.46 -30.27 -24.55
CA VAL A 53 26.30 -30.07 -23.35
C VAL A 53 26.50 -28.59 -23.03
N SER A 54 26.94 -27.79 -24.02
CA SER A 54 27.15 -26.35 -23.83
C SER A 54 25.85 -25.58 -23.55
N GLY A 55 24.72 -26.07 -24.08
CA GLY A 55 23.40 -25.49 -23.86
C GLY A 55 22.90 -25.76 -22.44
N ILE A 56 23.08 -27.00 -21.95
CA ILE A 56 22.76 -27.39 -20.57
C ILE A 56 23.60 -26.59 -19.58
N ILE A 57 24.92 -26.50 -19.77
CA ILE A 57 25.80 -25.74 -18.87
C ILE A 57 25.35 -24.27 -18.80
N ALA A 58 25.15 -23.63 -19.94
CA ALA A 58 24.70 -22.23 -19.97
C ALA A 58 23.31 -22.06 -19.36
N GLY A 59 22.40 -23.00 -19.62
CA GLY A 59 21.04 -22.99 -19.06
C GLY A 59 21.03 -23.14 -17.55
N VAL A 60 21.81 -24.08 -16.99
CA VAL A 60 21.91 -24.30 -15.54
C VAL A 60 22.49 -23.06 -14.85
N ILE A 61 23.57 -22.48 -15.38
CA ILE A 61 24.15 -21.26 -14.79
C ILE A 61 23.13 -20.11 -14.83
N GLY A 62 22.47 -19.90 -15.96
CA GLY A 62 21.41 -18.89 -16.08
C GLY A 62 20.28 -19.11 -15.07
N ALA A 63 19.83 -20.36 -14.91
CA ALA A 63 18.82 -20.73 -13.93
C ALA A 63 19.27 -20.47 -12.48
N MET A 64 20.51 -20.82 -12.12
CA MET A 64 21.04 -20.57 -10.78
C MET A 64 21.08 -19.07 -10.45
N ILE A 65 21.49 -18.23 -11.40
CA ILE A 65 21.49 -16.77 -11.23
C ILE A 65 20.05 -16.25 -11.01
N LEU A 66 19.08 -16.75 -11.77
CA LEU A 66 17.68 -16.38 -11.63
C LEU A 66 17.07 -16.85 -10.30
N VAL A 67 17.40 -18.06 -9.85
CA VAL A 67 16.98 -18.58 -8.54
C VAL A 67 17.54 -17.69 -7.41
N GLY A 68 18.80 -17.28 -7.50
CA GLY A 68 19.38 -16.31 -6.57
C GLY A 68 18.71 -14.94 -6.61
N SER A 69 18.00 -14.61 -7.70
CA SER A 69 17.27 -13.35 -7.87
C SER A 69 15.82 -13.40 -7.35
N LEU A 70 15.31 -14.58 -6.99
CA LEU A 70 13.92 -14.76 -6.51
C LEU A 70 13.53 -13.86 -5.32
N PRO A 71 14.37 -13.68 -4.28
CA PRO A 71 14.03 -12.83 -3.15
C PRO A 71 13.69 -11.39 -3.57
N PHE A 72 14.36 -10.87 -4.60
CA PHE A 72 14.11 -9.54 -5.14
C PHE A 72 12.77 -9.46 -5.86
N ILE A 73 12.42 -10.49 -6.65
CA ILE A 73 11.12 -10.56 -7.32
C ILE A 73 9.98 -10.58 -6.30
N VAL A 74 10.15 -11.36 -5.22
CA VAL A 74 9.19 -11.42 -4.12
C VAL A 74 9.10 -10.07 -3.40
N ALA A 75 10.24 -9.41 -3.12
CA ALA A 75 10.26 -8.10 -2.48
C ALA A 75 9.55 -7.02 -3.33
N ILE A 76 9.74 -7.04 -4.66
CA ILE A 76 9.04 -6.13 -5.58
C ILE A 76 7.53 -6.38 -5.56
N GLY A 77 7.12 -7.65 -5.61
CA GLY A 77 5.71 -8.03 -5.51
C GLY A 77 5.09 -7.57 -4.20
N LEU A 78 5.78 -7.80 -3.08
CA LEU A 78 5.36 -7.37 -1.75
C LEU A 78 5.26 -5.84 -1.66
N ALA A 79 6.27 -5.11 -2.11
CA ALA A 79 6.27 -3.65 -2.13
C ALA A 79 5.10 -3.10 -2.96
N GLY A 80 4.88 -3.65 -4.17
CA GLY A 80 3.76 -3.27 -5.02
C GLY A 80 2.41 -3.53 -4.36
N ALA A 81 2.25 -4.67 -3.68
CA ALA A 81 1.04 -4.99 -2.93
C ALA A 81 0.81 -4.00 -1.78
N MET A 82 1.84 -3.68 -1.00
CA MET A 82 1.75 -2.72 0.11
C MET A 82 1.35 -1.32 -0.38
N VAL A 83 1.98 -0.84 -1.45
CA VAL A 83 1.62 0.45 -2.06
C VAL A 83 0.18 0.43 -2.57
N TYR A 84 -0.22 -0.62 -3.29
CA TYR A 84 -1.57 -0.77 -3.83
C TYR A 84 -2.64 -0.80 -2.74
N PHE A 85 -2.47 -1.65 -1.73
CA PHE A 85 -3.43 -1.76 -0.63
C PHE A 85 -3.45 -0.51 0.24
N GLY A 86 -2.31 0.17 0.43
CA GLY A 86 -2.24 1.42 1.18
C GLY A 86 -2.99 2.53 0.45
N TRP A 87 -2.82 2.63 -0.86
CA TRP A 87 -3.58 3.56 -1.71
C TRP A 87 -5.08 3.25 -1.69
N LYS A 88 -5.45 1.97 -1.86
CA LYS A 88 -6.86 1.52 -1.82
C LYS A 88 -7.51 1.85 -0.47
N MET A 89 -6.80 1.64 0.64
CA MET A 89 -7.29 1.93 1.99
C MET A 89 -7.56 3.43 2.19
N MET A 90 -6.67 4.31 1.72
CA MET A 90 -6.88 5.76 1.78
C MET A 90 -8.07 6.20 0.91
N LYS A 91 -8.24 5.60 -0.29
CA LYS A 91 -9.34 5.93 -1.20
C LYS A 91 -10.71 5.52 -0.65
N GLN A 92 -10.78 4.39 0.04
CA GLN A 92 -12.02 3.91 0.68
C GLN A 92 -12.34 4.66 1.99
N GLY A 93 -11.32 5.13 2.72
CA GLY A 93 -11.51 5.90 3.95
C GLY A 93 -12.13 7.30 3.77
N GLY A 94 -12.17 7.82 2.54
CA GLY A 94 -12.84 9.08 2.20
C GLY A 94 -14.34 8.97 1.98
N SER A 95 -14.87 7.76 1.70
CA SER A 95 -16.30 7.55 1.41
C SER A 95 -17.16 7.35 2.66
N ASP A 96 -16.59 6.84 3.75
CA ASP A 96 -17.33 6.57 5.00
C ASP A 96 -17.40 7.78 5.94
N ALA A 97 -16.66 8.85 5.64
CA ALA A 97 -16.67 10.08 6.45
C ALA A 97 -17.80 11.03 6.08
N ASP A 98 -18.34 10.93 4.86
CA ASP A 98 -19.45 11.76 4.36
C ASP A 98 -20.83 11.19 4.74
N SER A 99 -20.87 9.95 5.25
CA SER A 99 -22.09 9.29 5.75
C SER A 99 -22.23 9.33 7.28
N ARG A 100 -21.35 10.06 7.98
CA ARG A 100 -21.69 10.56 9.32
C ARG A 100 -22.65 11.73 9.12
N GLN A 101 -23.88 11.37 8.77
CA GLN A 101 -25.07 12.16 8.92
C GLN A 101 -24.94 12.87 10.28
N TYR A 102 -24.72 14.18 10.24
CA TYR A 102 -24.95 15.02 11.39
C TYR A 102 -26.44 14.84 11.70
N GLU A 103 -26.77 13.89 12.56
CA GLU A 103 -28.01 13.95 13.30
C GLU A 103 -27.90 15.26 14.06
N PRO A 104 -28.72 16.29 13.76
CA PRO A 104 -28.88 17.36 14.72
C PRO A 104 -29.36 16.64 15.97
N GLU A 105 -28.54 16.63 17.02
CA GLU A 105 -29.01 16.30 18.35
C GLU A 105 -30.27 17.14 18.54
N ALA A 106 -31.43 16.47 18.47
CA ALA A 106 -32.71 17.15 18.64
C ALA A 106 -32.59 17.79 20.00
N ALA A 107 -32.47 19.13 20.00
CA ALA A 107 -32.15 19.91 21.19
C ALA A 107 -33.01 19.38 22.32
N SER A 108 -32.37 18.67 23.26
CA SER A 108 -33.06 18.17 24.44
C SER A 108 -33.73 19.39 25.08
N PRO A 109 -35.05 19.38 25.35
CA PRO A 109 -35.75 20.56 25.86
C PRO A 109 -35.33 20.97 27.29
N GLY A 110 -34.26 20.37 27.83
CA GLY A 110 -33.74 20.60 29.17
C GLY A 110 -32.63 21.63 29.30
N TYR A 111 -32.24 22.34 28.24
CA TYR A 111 -31.28 23.45 28.29
C TYR A 111 -31.96 24.81 28.09
N GLN A 112 -33.15 25.00 28.68
CA GLN A 112 -33.55 26.34 29.10
C GLN A 112 -32.71 26.69 30.32
N SER A 113 -31.71 27.53 30.12
CA SER A 113 -30.95 28.12 31.22
C SER A 113 -31.94 28.79 32.18
N GLY A 114 -31.78 28.57 33.50
CA GLY A 114 -32.66 29.19 34.52
C GLY A 114 -32.79 30.71 34.39
N PHE A 115 -31.84 31.34 33.69
CA PHE A 115 -31.86 32.74 33.33
C PHE A 115 -33.06 33.12 32.44
N ASP A 116 -33.36 32.37 31.38
CA ASP A 116 -34.47 32.71 30.47
C ASP A 116 -35.84 32.53 31.14
N SER A 117 -35.98 31.54 32.03
CA SER A 117 -37.19 31.35 32.83
C SER A 117 -37.41 32.49 33.84
N GLU A 118 -36.34 32.99 34.45
CA GLU A 118 -36.42 34.13 35.39
C GLU A 118 -36.76 35.44 34.67
N TRP A 119 -36.26 35.64 33.45
CA TRP A 119 -36.59 36.82 32.64
C TRP A 119 -38.04 36.82 32.16
N GLU A 120 -38.59 35.67 31.78
CA GLU A 120 -40.00 35.58 31.40
C GLU A 120 -40.95 35.84 32.58
N GLU A 121 -40.62 35.40 33.80
CA GLU A 121 -41.41 35.70 34.99
C GLU A 121 -41.41 37.19 35.33
N PHE A 122 -40.28 37.87 35.14
CA PHE A 122 -40.16 39.31 35.37
C PHE A 122 -41.02 40.14 34.41
N LEU A 123 -41.09 39.74 33.13
CA LEU A 123 -41.91 40.42 32.11
C LEU A 123 -43.41 40.15 32.24
N LYS A 124 -43.79 39.00 32.79
CA LYS A 124 -45.21 38.63 32.99
C LYS A 124 -45.82 39.25 34.25
N LYS A 125 -45.00 39.79 35.16
CA LYS A 125 -45.47 40.43 36.39
C LYS A 125 -45.72 41.93 36.14
N LYS A 126 -46.88 42.24 35.57
CA LYS A 126 -47.41 43.60 35.44
C LYS A 126 -48.18 44.00 36.70
#